data_AF-A0A0J8BHX5-F1
#
_entry.id   AF-A0A0J8BHX5-F1
#
_cell.length_a   1.000
_cell.length_b   1.000
_cell.length_c   1.000
_cell.angle_alpha   90.00
_cell.angle_beta   90.00
_cell.angle_gamma   90.00
#
_symmetry.space_group_name_H-M   'P 1'
#
loop_
_entity.id
_entity.type
_entity.pdbx_description
1 polymer ?
#
loop_
_entity_poly.entity_id
_entity_poly.type
_entity_poly.pdbx_seq_one_letter_code
_entity_poly.pdbx_strand_id
1 'polypeptide(L)'
;MLNDVSTSLEDIQEEFLKLVYKETILIGHSLENDLLALKVSHDLVIDTAVLYKHPRGGSYKTALRVLSRKFLSREIQDSCCGHDSIEDARATMELALLKFKNGPDFGSPKQFVRKKLLAVLSESGKTSSFIDDVSIVKRYASGTCHAFPVSSDDEALSRASKEVKNEKVHFVWTQFSEINSYFKNQVDDDEKFNARLAELIAFLTCQNKSSARKGIKCSVPSTLKEILTRTDSRIHKLYSHLPVNSMLIVFTGQGDTATIHRLRKMLTEESKTEICREKLIKVLEELQAQAEVGLCFVGIKH
;
A
#
# COMPACT_ATOMS: atom_id res chain seq x y z
N MET A 1 -2.74 35.99 21.18
CA MET A 1 -1.36 36.50 21.02
C MET A 1 -0.46 35.62 21.86
N LEU A 2 0.74 35.29 21.38
CA LEU A 2 1.76 34.65 22.20
C LEU A 2 2.18 35.66 23.29
N ASN A 3 2.18 35.26 24.55
CA ASN A 3 2.65 36.13 25.63
C ASN A 3 4.14 36.41 25.42
N ASP A 4 4.57 37.65 25.67
CA ASP A 4 5.97 38.10 25.62
C ASP A 4 6.64 38.22 24.24
N VAL A 5 5.85 38.28 23.15
CA VAL A 5 6.37 38.59 21.80
C VAL A 5 6.01 40.02 21.42
N SER A 6 7.01 40.90 21.31
CA SER A 6 6.85 42.30 20.89
C SER A 6 7.21 42.56 19.44
N THR A 7 7.69 41.55 18.71
CA THR A 7 8.19 41.68 17.35
C THR A 7 7.04 41.91 16.36
N SER A 8 7.14 42.96 15.55
CA SER A 8 6.18 43.27 14.49
C SER A 8 6.51 42.55 13.17
N LEU A 9 5.58 42.56 12.22
CA LEU A 9 5.83 42.00 10.89
C LEU A 9 6.92 42.81 10.17
N GLU A 10 6.90 44.12 10.34
CA GLU A 10 7.86 45.06 9.78
C GLU A 10 9.28 44.77 10.27
N ASP A 11 9.45 44.48 11.58
CA ASP A 11 10.75 44.12 12.16
C ASP A 11 11.33 42.85 11.49
N ILE A 12 10.49 41.82 11.30
CA ILE A 12 10.89 40.56 10.65
C ILE A 12 11.19 40.78 9.16
N GLN A 13 10.44 41.62 8.47
CA GLN A 13 10.71 41.95 7.06
C GLN A 13 12.05 42.66 6.89
N GLU A 14 12.39 43.60 7.77
CA GLU A 14 13.69 44.27 7.76
C GLU A 14 14.85 43.29 8.05
N GLU A 15 14.66 42.36 8.98
CA GLU A 15 15.65 41.33 9.27
C GLU A 15 15.82 40.35 8.10
N PHE A 16 14.70 39.93 7.49
CA PHE A 16 14.69 39.05 6.32
C PHE A 16 15.47 39.65 5.16
N LEU A 17 15.27 40.94 4.85
CA LEU A 17 15.96 41.64 3.76
C LEU A 17 17.47 41.80 3.99
N LYS A 18 17.95 41.74 5.23
CA LYS A 18 19.39 41.75 5.55
C LYS A 18 20.07 40.40 5.24
N LEU A 19 19.28 39.31 5.25
CA LEU A 19 19.76 37.94 5.09
C LEU A 19 19.50 37.38 3.68
N VAL A 20 18.42 37.81 3.03
CA VAL A 20 17.94 37.26 1.77
C VAL A 20 18.02 38.32 0.66
N TYR A 21 18.96 38.10 -0.24
CA TYR A 21 19.12 38.90 -1.47
C TYR A 21 18.35 38.27 -2.63
N LYS A 22 18.19 39.03 -3.72
CA LYS A 22 17.50 38.58 -4.94
C LYS A 22 18.06 37.27 -5.49
N GLU A 23 19.37 37.06 -5.40
CA GLU A 23 20.07 35.87 -5.90
C GLU A 23 20.08 34.70 -4.90
N THR A 24 19.59 34.91 -3.67
CA THR A 24 19.55 33.88 -2.63
C THR A 24 18.48 32.87 -2.98
N ILE A 25 18.79 31.57 -2.95
CA ILE A 25 17.80 30.53 -3.21
C ILE A 25 17.17 30.11 -1.88
N LEU A 26 15.86 30.31 -1.76
CA LEU A 26 15.11 29.89 -0.58
C LEU A 26 14.76 28.41 -0.70
N ILE A 27 15.00 27.65 0.37
CA ILE A 27 14.69 26.22 0.45
C ILE A 27 13.74 25.99 1.61
N GLY A 28 12.65 25.27 1.37
CA GLY A 28 11.66 24.99 2.41
C GLY A 28 10.60 23.99 1.97
N HIS A 29 9.47 23.97 2.66
CA HIS A 29 8.36 23.05 2.38
C HIS A 29 7.03 23.79 2.37
N SER A 30 6.37 23.85 1.21
CA SER A 30 5.16 24.64 1.01
C SER A 30 5.37 26.12 1.37
N LEU A 31 6.50 26.68 0.89
CA LEU A 31 6.96 28.03 1.21
C LEU A 31 5.99 29.12 0.77
N GLU A 32 5.00 28.80 -0.07
CA GLU A 32 3.95 29.77 -0.41
C GLU A 32 3.20 30.27 0.84
N ASN A 33 3.07 29.43 1.87
CA ASN A 33 2.36 29.80 3.09
C ASN A 33 3.22 30.76 3.93
N ASP A 34 4.51 30.46 4.06
CA ASP A 34 5.47 31.29 4.78
C ASP A 34 5.66 32.66 4.12
N LEU A 35 5.86 32.69 2.80
CA LEU A 35 6.02 33.93 2.04
C LEU A 35 4.75 34.78 2.03
N LEU A 36 3.57 34.16 1.99
CA LEU A 36 2.30 34.86 2.11
C LEU A 36 2.10 35.45 3.50
N ALA A 37 2.48 34.73 4.56
CA ALA A 37 2.47 35.24 5.92
C ALA A 37 3.44 36.42 6.11
N LEU A 38 4.62 36.34 5.49
CA LEU A 38 5.62 37.41 5.48
C LEU A 38 5.28 38.57 4.53
N LYS A 39 4.30 38.41 3.63
CA LYS A 39 3.98 39.36 2.54
C LYS A 39 5.19 39.70 1.66
N VAL A 40 6.04 38.71 1.39
CA VAL A 40 7.23 38.85 0.56
C VAL A 40 7.07 38.03 -0.71
N SER A 41 7.55 38.56 -1.84
CA SER A 41 7.63 37.83 -3.11
C SER A 41 9.10 37.59 -3.45
N HIS A 42 9.43 36.33 -3.77
CA HIS A 42 10.79 35.91 -4.11
C HIS A 42 10.77 34.87 -5.23
N ASP A 43 11.59 35.06 -6.25
CA ASP A 43 11.54 34.25 -7.49
C ASP A 43 12.32 32.93 -7.37
N LEU A 44 13.40 32.92 -6.58
CA LEU A 44 14.32 31.78 -6.49
C LEU A 44 13.96 30.88 -5.30
N VAL A 45 13.04 29.94 -5.53
CA VAL A 45 12.52 29.04 -4.49
C VAL A 45 12.67 27.58 -4.90
N ILE A 46 13.26 26.77 -4.03
CA ILE A 46 13.22 25.31 -4.07
C ILE A 46 12.27 24.82 -2.99
N ASP A 47 11.08 24.41 -3.42
CA ASP A 47 10.08 23.84 -2.52
C ASP A 47 10.16 22.31 -2.51
N THR A 48 10.48 21.72 -1.36
CA THR A 48 10.55 20.26 -1.18
C THR A 48 9.21 19.56 -1.38
N ALA A 49 8.07 20.22 -1.13
CA ALA A 49 6.74 19.69 -1.38
C ALA A 49 6.47 19.51 -2.88
N VAL A 50 7.10 20.33 -3.72
CA VAL A 50 7.04 20.24 -5.19
C VAL A 50 8.13 19.31 -5.72
N LEU A 51 9.33 19.37 -5.13
CA LEU A 51 10.49 18.55 -5.48
C LEU A 51 10.21 17.04 -5.33
N TYR A 52 9.41 16.68 -4.32
CA TYR A 52 8.97 15.30 -4.07
C TYR A 52 7.48 15.13 -4.42
N LYS A 53 7.22 14.75 -5.67
CA LYS A 53 5.86 14.60 -6.20
C LYS A 53 5.04 13.56 -5.42
N HIS A 54 3.81 13.91 -5.09
CA HIS A 54 2.88 13.02 -4.42
C HIS A 54 2.43 11.87 -5.35
N PRO A 55 2.34 10.61 -4.86
CA PRO A 55 1.95 9.45 -5.70
C PRO A 55 0.57 9.55 -6.36
N ARG A 56 -0.35 10.32 -5.77
CA ARG A 56 -1.72 10.56 -6.29
C ARG A 56 -1.83 11.65 -7.36
N GLY A 57 -0.73 12.33 -7.72
CA GLY A 57 -0.74 13.38 -8.75
C GLY A 57 -0.87 14.81 -8.22
N GLY A 58 -0.92 15.75 -9.17
CA GLY A 58 -0.31 17.08 -9.08
C GLY A 58 -0.80 18.08 -8.02
N SER A 59 -2.01 17.97 -7.49
CA SER A 59 -2.51 18.93 -6.49
C SER A 59 -2.22 18.52 -5.04
N TYR A 60 -1.83 17.27 -4.81
CA TYR A 60 -1.54 16.78 -3.46
C TYR A 60 -0.08 17.03 -3.12
N LYS A 61 0.17 17.58 -1.93
CA LYS A 61 1.52 17.76 -1.35
C LYS A 61 1.74 16.69 -0.28
N THR A 62 2.90 16.03 -0.30
CA THR A 62 3.28 15.09 0.76
C THR A 62 3.81 15.89 1.95
N ALA A 63 3.24 15.70 3.14
CA ALA A 63 3.69 16.39 4.35
C ALA A 63 5.18 16.16 4.64
N LEU A 64 5.87 17.18 5.16
CA LEU A 64 7.30 17.14 5.47
C LEU A 64 7.68 15.96 6.37
N ARG A 65 6.89 15.68 7.42
CA ARG A 65 7.10 14.52 8.32
C ARG A 65 7.15 13.20 7.57
N VAL A 66 6.31 13.04 6.54
CA VAL A 66 6.28 11.82 5.70
C VAL A 66 7.53 11.74 4.83
N LEU A 67 7.98 12.87 4.26
CA LEU A 67 9.21 12.92 3.47
C LEU A 67 10.45 12.65 4.33
N SER A 68 10.56 13.28 5.50
CA SER A 68 11.65 13.09 6.46
C SER A 68 11.73 11.63 6.90
N ARG A 69 10.61 11.03 7.31
CA ARG A 69 10.57 9.60 7.69
C ARG A 69 10.99 8.70 6.53
N LYS A 70 10.55 9.00 5.31
CA LYS A 70 10.79 8.16 4.13
C LYS A 70 12.22 8.24 3.59
N PHE A 71 12.80 9.44 3.52
CA PHE A 71 14.06 9.68 2.83
C PHE A 71 15.24 9.95 3.77
N LEU A 72 14.99 10.50 4.96
CA LEU A 72 16.01 10.77 5.98
C LEU A 72 15.97 9.75 7.13
N SER A 73 14.97 8.86 7.16
CA SER A 73 14.74 7.91 8.26
C SER A 73 14.64 8.60 9.64
N ARG A 74 14.13 9.84 9.65
CA ARG A 74 13.99 10.68 10.84
C ARG A 74 12.53 11.04 11.07
N GLU A 75 12.07 10.84 12.30
CA GLU A 75 10.78 11.35 12.75
C GLU A 75 10.97 12.78 13.26
N ILE A 76 10.12 13.69 12.77
CA ILE A 76 10.09 15.10 13.13
C ILE A 76 8.66 15.44 13.54
N GLN A 77 8.45 16.55 14.25
CA GLN A 77 7.12 16.99 14.69
C GLN A 77 6.39 15.93 15.57
N ASP A 78 7.14 15.16 16.36
CA ASP A 78 6.60 14.10 17.25
C ASP A 78 6.36 14.61 18.69
N SER A 79 6.69 15.86 18.97
CA SER A 79 6.50 16.49 20.28
C SER A 79 5.08 16.99 20.49
N CYS A 80 4.52 16.73 21.68
CA CYS A 80 3.22 17.27 22.12
C CYS A 80 3.19 18.81 22.20
N CYS A 81 4.35 19.47 22.14
CA CYS A 81 4.53 20.91 22.36
C CYS A 81 4.44 21.77 21.08
N GLY A 82 4.02 21.20 19.95
CA GLY A 82 3.96 21.89 18.66
C GLY A 82 5.18 21.61 17.78
N HIS A 83 5.25 22.31 16.64
CA HIS A 83 6.32 22.13 15.65
C HIS A 83 7.50 23.06 15.93
N ASP A 84 8.71 22.58 15.66
CA ASP A 84 9.94 23.39 15.71
C ASP A 84 10.32 23.83 14.29
N SER A 85 10.31 25.14 14.05
CA SER A 85 10.65 25.71 12.74
C SER A 85 12.12 25.47 12.35
N ILE A 86 13.02 25.34 13.32
CA ILE A 86 14.45 25.05 13.08
C ILE A 86 14.60 23.59 12.63
N GLU A 87 13.88 22.67 13.26
CA GLU A 87 13.84 21.26 12.85
C GLU A 87 13.32 21.12 11.42
N ASP A 88 12.21 21.79 11.11
CA ASP A 88 11.59 21.76 9.78
C ASP A 88 12.51 22.37 8.71
N ALA A 89 13.17 23.50 9.00
CA ALA A 89 14.13 24.14 8.09
C ALA A 89 15.36 23.24 7.83
N ARG A 90 15.88 22.53 8.82
CA ARG A 90 16.98 21.57 8.63
C ARG A 90 16.53 20.37 7.80
N ALA A 91 15.38 19.80 8.11
CA ALA A 91 14.86 18.64 7.38
C ALA A 91 14.63 18.95 5.89
N THR A 92 14.11 20.14 5.58
CA THR A 92 13.91 20.57 4.19
C THR A 92 15.22 20.77 3.43
N MET A 93 16.21 21.39 4.07
CA MET A 93 17.56 21.53 3.51
C MET A 93 18.19 20.16 3.22
N GLU A 94 18.14 19.23 4.17
CA GLU A 94 18.67 17.87 4.00
C GLU A 94 17.98 17.13 2.85
N LEU A 95 16.66 17.24 2.73
CA LEU A 95 15.89 16.65 1.63
C LEU A 95 16.29 17.23 0.27
N ALA A 96 16.44 18.55 0.15
CA ALA A 96 16.86 19.18 -1.09
C ALA A 96 18.26 18.70 -1.50
N LEU A 97 19.22 18.70 -0.58
CA LEU A 97 20.58 18.21 -0.81
C LEU A 97 20.61 16.73 -1.20
N LEU A 98 19.78 15.90 -0.57
CA LEU A 98 19.68 14.48 -0.88
C LEU A 98 19.19 14.26 -2.31
N LYS A 99 18.21 15.04 -2.77
CA LYS A 99 17.73 15.01 -4.16
C LYS A 99 18.86 15.42 -5.12
N PHE A 100 19.57 16.51 -4.84
CA PHE A 100 20.67 16.97 -5.68
C PHE A 100 21.78 15.92 -5.82
N LYS A 101 22.15 15.27 -4.71
CA LYS A 101 23.18 14.23 -4.70
C LYS A 101 22.82 13.00 -5.53
N ASN A 102 21.55 12.61 -5.54
CA ASN A 102 21.08 11.38 -6.20
C ASN A 102 20.46 11.61 -7.59
N GLY A 103 20.32 12.87 -8.01
CA GLY A 103 19.78 13.25 -9.31
C GLY A 103 18.26 13.49 -9.33
N PRO A 104 17.74 14.00 -10.46
CA PRO A 104 16.35 14.47 -10.58
C PRO A 104 15.29 13.37 -10.39
N ASP A 105 15.65 12.12 -10.70
CA ASP A 105 14.75 10.96 -10.58
C ASP A 105 14.64 10.43 -9.15
N PHE A 106 15.48 10.88 -8.23
CA PHE A 106 15.45 10.43 -6.84
C PHE A 106 14.11 10.79 -6.18
N GLY A 107 13.44 9.80 -5.59
CA GLY A 107 12.13 9.99 -4.96
C GLY A 107 10.95 10.16 -5.92
N SER A 108 11.19 10.20 -7.23
CA SER A 108 10.11 10.08 -8.22
C SER A 108 9.53 8.66 -8.16
N PRO A 109 8.21 8.47 -8.35
CA PRO A 109 7.67 7.12 -8.52
C PRO A 109 8.41 6.48 -9.67
N LYS A 110 9.06 5.32 -9.46
CA LYS A 110 9.60 4.53 -10.56
C LYS A 110 8.49 4.43 -11.59
N GLN A 111 8.76 4.93 -12.79
CA GLN A 111 7.84 4.83 -13.91
C GLN A 111 7.82 3.35 -14.32
N PHE A 112 7.18 2.52 -13.50
CA PHE A 112 6.74 1.20 -13.94
C PHE A 112 5.84 1.50 -15.11
N VAL A 113 6.35 1.30 -16.33
CA VAL A 113 5.50 1.17 -17.50
C VAL A 113 4.48 0.12 -17.08
N ARG A 114 3.23 0.54 -16.86
CA ARG A 114 2.14 -0.36 -16.44
C ARG A 114 1.78 -1.24 -17.65
N LYS A 115 2.70 -2.09 -18.07
CA LYS A 115 2.45 -3.16 -19.02
C LYS A 115 1.85 -4.32 -18.25
N LYS A 116 0.78 -4.90 -18.78
CA LYS A 116 0.21 -6.13 -18.26
C LYS A 116 1.25 -7.24 -18.41
N LEU A 117 1.39 -8.12 -17.42
CA LEU A 117 2.34 -9.24 -17.48
C LEU A 117 2.18 -10.05 -18.77
N LEU A 118 0.94 -10.34 -19.16
CA LEU A 118 0.64 -11.11 -20.38
C LEU A 118 1.04 -10.38 -21.67
N ALA A 119 0.98 -9.05 -21.68
CA ALA A 119 1.48 -8.27 -22.81
C ALA A 119 3.00 -8.37 -22.93
N VAL A 120 3.73 -8.30 -21.80
CA VAL A 120 5.19 -8.50 -21.78
C VAL A 120 5.57 -9.90 -22.25
N LEU A 121 4.85 -10.93 -21.79
CA LEU A 121 5.06 -12.31 -22.25
C LEU A 121 4.82 -12.44 -23.75
N SER A 122 3.72 -11.89 -24.25
CA SER A 122 3.38 -11.91 -25.68
C SER A 122 4.43 -11.18 -26.53
N GLU A 123 4.89 -9.99 -26.10
CA GLU A 123 5.97 -9.24 -26.76
C GLU A 123 7.29 -10.03 -26.80
N SER A 124 7.54 -10.88 -25.79
CA SER A 124 8.71 -11.78 -25.75
C SER A 124 8.53 -13.08 -26.54
N GLY A 125 7.44 -13.24 -27.29
CA GLY A 125 7.13 -14.44 -28.06
C GLY A 125 6.69 -15.63 -27.21
N LYS A 126 6.29 -15.40 -25.95
CA LYS A 126 5.81 -16.44 -25.03
C LYS A 126 4.29 -16.48 -25.05
N THR A 127 3.75 -17.62 -25.44
CA THR A 127 2.34 -17.96 -25.31
C THR A 127 2.00 -18.28 -23.85
N SER A 128 0.85 -17.80 -23.40
CA SER A 128 0.42 -17.94 -22.01
C SER A 128 -1.05 -18.29 -21.90
N SER A 129 -1.43 -19.09 -20.91
CA SER A 129 -2.83 -19.39 -20.59
C SER A 129 -3.22 -18.70 -19.29
N PHE A 130 -4.32 -17.96 -19.31
CA PHE A 130 -4.82 -17.15 -18.20
C PHE A 130 -6.19 -17.66 -17.77
N ILE A 131 -6.23 -18.34 -16.63
CA ILE A 131 -7.41 -19.05 -16.12
C ILE A 131 -7.87 -18.37 -14.83
N ASP A 132 -8.97 -17.63 -14.88
CA ASP A 132 -9.43 -16.83 -13.72
C ASP A 132 -10.92 -16.49 -13.84
N ASP A 133 -11.46 -15.78 -12.86
CA ASP A 133 -12.82 -15.23 -12.92
C ASP A 133 -13.01 -14.33 -14.15
N VAL A 134 -14.24 -14.32 -14.68
CA VAL A 134 -14.60 -13.57 -15.88
C VAL A 134 -14.23 -12.08 -15.83
N SER A 135 -14.32 -11.44 -14.66
CA SER A 135 -13.98 -10.03 -14.48
C SER A 135 -12.48 -9.79 -14.56
N ILE A 136 -11.69 -10.70 -13.99
CA ILE A 136 -10.22 -10.65 -13.99
C ILE A 136 -9.69 -10.95 -15.39
N VAL A 137 -10.23 -11.98 -16.06
CA VAL A 137 -9.89 -12.32 -17.44
C VAL A 137 -10.14 -11.14 -18.38
N LYS A 138 -11.34 -10.54 -18.35
CA LYS A 138 -11.66 -9.36 -19.19
C LYS A 138 -10.70 -8.18 -18.94
N ARG A 139 -10.22 -8.01 -17.71
CA ARG A 139 -9.35 -6.91 -17.34
C ARG A 139 -7.89 -7.14 -17.73
N TYR A 140 -7.36 -8.35 -17.52
CA TYR A 140 -5.93 -8.63 -17.59
C TYR A 140 -5.49 -9.44 -18.82
N ALA A 141 -6.40 -10.18 -19.47
CA ALA A 141 -6.11 -10.82 -20.75
C ALA A 141 -5.62 -9.77 -21.77
N SER A 142 -4.55 -10.11 -22.49
CA SER A 142 -3.97 -9.25 -23.53
C SER A 142 -3.02 -10.06 -24.42
N GLY A 143 -2.80 -9.57 -25.64
CA GLY A 143 -1.89 -10.20 -26.59
C GLY A 143 -2.40 -11.58 -27.03
N THR A 144 -1.47 -12.53 -27.19
CA THR A 144 -1.74 -13.89 -27.67
C THR A 144 -2.10 -14.88 -26.55
N CYS A 145 -2.62 -14.42 -25.41
CA CYS A 145 -2.94 -15.30 -24.30
C CYS A 145 -4.23 -16.12 -24.55
N HIS A 146 -4.24 -17.39 -24.16
CA HIS A 146 -5.46 -18.20 -24.08
C HIS A 146 -6.21 -17.83 -22.80
N ALA A 147 -7.35 -17.14 -22.97
CA ALA A 147 -8.16 -16.65 -21.86
C ALA A 147 -9.28 -17.64 -21.52
N PHE A 148 -9.28 -18.17 -20.31
CA PHE A 148 -10.26 -19.15 -19.83
C PHE A 148 -11.01 -18.59 -18.61
N PRO A 149 -12.20 -18.00 -18.78
CA PRO A 149 -13.04 -17.63 -17.65
C PRO A 149 -13.53 -18.90 -16.95
N VAL A 150 -13.40 -18.95 -15.63
CA VAL A 150 -13.85 -20.07 -14.79
C VAL A 150 -14.74 -19.55 -13.66
N SER A 151 -15.64 -20.41 -13.18
CA SER A 151 -16.59 -20.06 -12.11
C SER A 151 -16.37 -20.83 -10.81
N SER A 152 -15.45 -21.81 -10.81
CA SER A 152 -15.10 -22.60 -9.63
C SER A 152 -13.63 -23.00 -9.63
N ASP A 153 -13.09 -23.26 -8.44
CA ASP A 153 -11.70 -23.69 -8.26
C ASP A 153 -11.43 -25.09 -8.85
N ASP A 154 -12.46 -25.94 -8.94
CA ASP A 154 -12.32 -27.27 -9.55
C ASP A 154 -12.29 -27.17 -11.09
N GLU A 155 -13.03 -26.23 -11.67
CA GLU A 155 -12.91 -25.88 -13.09
C GLU A 155 -11.54 -25.27 -13.38
N ALA A 156 -11.06 -24.35 -12.52
CA ALA A 156 -9.74 -23.75 -12.61
C ALA A 156 -8.64 -24.82 -12.61
N LEU A 157 -8.69 -25.78 -11.68
CA LEU A 157 -7.75 -26.89 -11.60
C LEU A 157 -7.80 -27.78 -12.85
N SER A 158 -9.00 -28.13 -13.33
CA SER A 158 -9.19 -28.98 -14.51
C SER A 158 -8.59 -28.34 -15.76
N ARG A 159 -8.82 -27.03 -15.95
CA ARG A 159 -8.25 -26.26 -17.07
C ARG A 159 -6.74 -26.11 -16.94
N ALA A 160 -6.25 -25.73 -15.76
CA ALA A 160 -4.82 -25.56 -15.52
C ALA A 160 -4.07 -26.87 -15.77
N SER A 161 -4.60 -28.00 -15.29
CA SER A 161 -4.00 -29.33 -15.47
C SER A 161 -3.92 -29.77 -16.94
N LYS A 162 -4.79 -29.25 -17.82
CA LYS A 162 -4.72 -29.47 -19.27
C LYS A 162 -3.69 -28.56 -19.92
N GLU A 163 -3.70 -27.27 -19.57
CA GLU A 163 -2.81 -26.26 -20.17
C GLU A 163 -1.34 -26.46 -19.79
N VAL A 164 -1.04 -26.93 -18.58
CA VAL A 164 0.35 -27.22 -18.18
C VAL A 164 0.99 -28.37 -18.97
N LYS A 165 0.18 -29.21 -19.61
CA LYS A 165 0.66 -30.30 -20.49
C LYS A 165 0.74 -29.88 -21.96
N ASN A 166 0.30 -28.67 -22.29
CA ASN A 166 0.32 -28.16 -23.65
C ASN A 166 1.72 -27.61 -23.96
N GLU A 167 2.48 -28.31 -24.80
CA GLU A 167 3.83 -27.92 -25.20
C GLU A 167 3.89 -26.56 -25.91
N LYS A 168 2.76 -26.08 -26.44
CA LYS A 168 2.67 -24.76 -27.06
C LYS A 168 2.49 -23.62 -26.06
N VAL A 169 2.36 -23.89 -24.76
CA VAL A 169 2.12 -22.89 -23.71
C VAL A 169 3.34 -22.79 -22.79
N HIS A 170 3.86 -21.58 -22.60
CA HIS A 170 5.07 -21.34 -21.82
C HIS A 170 4.78 -20.85 -20.40
N PHE A 171 3.59 -20.30 -20.15
CA PHE A 171 3.21 -19.73 -18.86
C PHE A 171 1.73 -20.00 -18.60
N VAL A 172 1.40 -20.51 -17.42
CA VAL A 172 0.01 -20.75 -17.00
C VAL A 172 -0.25 -19.97 -15.71
N TRP A 173 -1.26 -19.11 -15.73
CA TRP A 173 -1.81 -18.46 -14.56
C TRP A 173 -3.12 -19.12 -14.17
N THR A 174 -3.27 -19.45 -12.89
CA THR A 174 -4.55 -19.88 -12.31
C THR A 174 -4.70 -19.36 -10.89
N GLN A 175 -5.93 -19.06 -10.49
CA GLN A 175 -6.27 -18.64 -9.13
C GLN A 175 -7.29 -19.60 -8.51
N PHE A 176 -7.05 -19.97 -7.25
CA PHE A 176 -8.05 -20.57 -6.38
C PHE A 176 -8.67 -19.47 -5.51
N SER A 177 -9.97 -19.28 -5.65
CA SER A 177 -10.73 -18.14 -5.13
C SER A 177 -11.41 -18.41 -3.80
N GLU A 178 -11.49 -19.67 -3.36
CA GLU A 178 -12.30 -20.08 -2.21
C GLU A 178 -11.94 -19.37 -0.89
N ILE A 179 -10.64 -19.15 -0.62
CA ILE A 179 -10.17 -18.39 0.54
C ILE A 179 -10.64 -16.93 0.48
N ASN A 180 -10.56 -16.31 -0.71
CA ASN A 180 -10.99 -14.92 -0.90
C ASN A 180 -12.52 -14.78 -0.76
N SER A 181 -13.27 -15.74 -1.31
CA SER A 181 -14.73 -15.81 -1.18
C SER A 181 -15.16 -16.00 0.28
N TYR A 182 -14.42 -16.77 1.06
CA TYR A 182 -14.66 -16.91 2.50
C TYR A 182 -14.56 -15.57 3.24
N PHE A 183 -13.49 -14.79 3.01
CA PHE A 183 -13.34 -13.47 3.63
C PHE A 183 -14.41 -12.48 3.17
N LYS A 184 -14.77 -12.47 1.89
CA LYS A 184 -15.86 -11.63 1.38
C LYS A 184 -17.21 -11.96 2.05
N ASN A 185 -17.56 -13.24 2.13
CA ASN A 185 -18.82 -13.67 2.74
C ASN A 185 -18.93 -13.32 4.23
N GLN A 186 -17.81 -13.28 4.97
CA GLN A 186 -17.84 -12.81 6.36
C GLN A 186 -18.13 -11.32 6.49
N VAL A 187 -17.75 -10.56 5.47
CA VAL A 187 -17.88 -9.11 5.40
C VAL A 187 -19.20 -8.69 4.79
N ASP A 188 -19.97 -9.59 4.17
CA ASP A 188 -21.33 -9.30 3.69
C ASP A 188 -22.40 -9.56 4.78
N ASP A 189 -22.06 -10.31 5.84
CA ASP A 189 -22.93 -10.58 6.98
C ASP A 189 -22.66 -9.59 8.11
N ASP A 190 -23.59 -8.65 8.34
CA ASP A 190 -23.45 -7.57 9.33
C ASP A 190 -23.26 -8.09 10.76
N GLU A 191 -23.94 -9.17 11.15
CA GLU A 191 -23.83 -9.71 12.50
C GLU A 191 -22.46 -10.36 12.70
N LYS A 192 -22.02 -11.20 11.76
CA LYS A 192 -20.69 -11.84 11.84
C LYS A 192 -19.56 -10.83 11.78
N PHE A 193 -19.68 -9.83 10.91
CA PHE A 193 -18.70 -8.75 10.80
C PHE A 193 -18.60 -7.95 12.10
N ASN A 194 -19.74 -7.53 12.68
CA ASN A 194 -19.76 -6.77 13.92
C ASN A 194 -19.21 -7.57 15.10
N ALA A 195 -19.52 -8.87 15.19
CA ALA A 195 -18.95 -9.75 16.21
C ALA A 195 -17.43 -9.86 16.10
N ARG A 196 -16.91 -10.07 14.88
CA ARG A 196 -15.46 -10.16 14.62
C ARG A 196 -14.76 -8.82 14.85
N LEU A 197 -15.40 -7.71 14.52
CA LEU A 197 -14.90 -6.36 14.78
C LEU A 197 -14.83 -6.09 16.29
N ALA A 198 -15.84 -6.49 17.05
CA ALA A 198 -15.85 -6.36 18.51
C ALA A 198 -14.71 -7.19 19.15
N GLU A 199 -14.46 -8.41 18.64
CA GLU A 199 -13.34 -9.25 19.07
C GLU A 199 -11.98 -8.58 18.80
N LEU A 200 -11.78 -8.03 17.60
CA LEU A 200 -10.55 -7.30 17.24
C LEU A 200 -10.34 -6.07 18.13
N ILE A 201 -11.40 -5.31 18.41
CA ILE A 201 -11.34 -4.15 19.30
C ILE A 201 -11.01 -4.57 20.74
N ALA A 202 -11.66 -5.63 21.24
CA ALA A 202 -11.41 -6.16 22.57
C ALA A 202 -9.94 -6.60 22.70
N PHE A 203 -9.42 -7.30 21.69
CA PHE A 203 -8.04 -7.76 21.65
C PHE A 203 -7.04 -6.59 21.71
N LEU A 204 -7.21 -5.56 20.87
CA LEU A 204 -6.36 -4.38 20.85
C LEU A 204 -6.46 -3.56 22.15
N THR A 205 -7.62 -3.57 22.81
CA THR A 205 -7.82 -2.86 24.09
C THR A 205 -7.14 -3.62 25.25
N CYS A 206 -7.18 -4.96 25.23
CA CYS A 206 -6.63 -5.81 26.28
C CYS A 206 -5.10 -5.98 26.21
N GLN A 207 -4.46 -5.78 25.06
CA GLN A 207 -3.00 -5.93 24.91
C GLN A 207 -2.16 -4.79 25.52
N ASN A 208 -2.77 -3.74 26.06
CA ASN A 208 -2.06 -2.63 26.73
C ASN A 208 -1.30 -3.04 28.03
N LYS A 209 -1.22 -4.32 28.40
CA LYS A 209 -0.58 -4.78 29.65
C LYS A 209 0.39 -5.96 29.56
N SER A 210 0.80 -6.45 28.39
CA SER A 210 1.84 -7.49 28.36
C SER A 210 2.88 -7.29 27.25
N SER A 211 4.10 -7.01 27.71
CA SER A 211 5.35 -7.06 26.97
C SER A 211 5.64 -8.50 26.51
N ALA A 212 5.01 -8.94 25.42
CA ALA A 212 5.45 -10.04 24.58
C ALA A 212 4.70 -10.00 23.26
N ARG A 213 5.39 -9.65 22.16
CA ARG A 213 4.94 -9.89 20.79
C ARG A 213 4.84 -11.40 20.54
N LYS A 214 3.82 -12.06 21.08
CA LYS A 214 3.39 -13.39 20.65
C LYS A 214 2.31 -13.15 19.61
N GLY A 215 2.62 -13.49 18.37
CA GLY A 215 1.68 -13.40 17.25
C GLY A 215 0.33 -14.02 17.60
N ILE A 216 -0.72 -13.45 17.01
CA ILE A 216 -2.12 -13.81 17.21
C ILE A 216 -2.27 -15.34 17.10
N LYS A 217 -2.49 -16.04 18.23
CA LYS A 217 -2.94 -17.43 18.23
C LYS A 217 -4.44 -17.43 17.91
N CYS A 218 -4.79 -17.15 16.65
CA CYS A 218 -6.15 -17.32 16.17
C CYS A 218 -6.42 -18.82 16.04
N SER A 219 -7.39 -19.35 16.79
CA SER A 219 -7.92 -20.68 16.48
C SER A 219 -8.59 -20.60 15.10
N VAL A 220 -7.93 -21.16 14.08
CA VAL A 220 -8.46 -21.17 12.71
C VAL A 220 -9.84 -21.85 12.74
N PRO A 221 -10.94 -21.19 12.29
CA PRO A 221 -12.26 -21.79 12.23
C PRO A 221 -12.25 -23.11 11.46
N SER A 222 -13.07 -24.08 11.86
CA SER A 222 -13.15 -25.40 11.19
C SER A 222 -13.41 -25.26 9.68
N THR A 223 -14.31 -24.35 9.30
CA THR A 223 -14.62 -24.01 7.91
C THR A 223 -13.39 -23.53 7.13
N LEU A 224 -12.58 -22.65 7.73
CA LEU A 224 -11.35 -22.16 7.10
C LEU A 224 -10.30 -23.28 6.99
N LYS A 225 -10.19 -24.16 8.00
CA LYS A 225 -9.32 -25.34 7.92
C LYS A 225 -9.69 -26.24 6.75
N GLU A 226 -10.98 -26.51 6.54
CA GLU A 226 -11.47 -27.32 5.42
C GLU A 226 -11.16 -26.68 4.06
N ILE A 227 -11.29 -25.36 3.94
CA ILE A 227 -10.91 -24.61 2.73
C ILE A 227 -9.40 -24.71 2.48
N LEU A 228 -8.57 -24.57 3.51
CA LEU A 228 -7.13 -24.69 3.40
C LEU A 228 -6.71 -26.10 2.98
N THR A 229 -7.31 -27.14 3.56
CA THR A 229 -7.06 -28.54 3.16
C THR A 229 -7.43 -28.81 1.70
N ARG A 230 -8.56 -28.26 1.22
CA ARG A 230 -8.93 -28.38 -0.20
C ARG A 230 -7.96 -27.63 -1.10
N THR A 231 -7.56 -26.42 -0.71
CA THR A 231 -6.58 -25.62 -1.46
C THR A 231 -5.25 -26.35 -1.58
N ASP A 232 -4.76 -26.92 -0.48
CA ASP A 232 -3.54 -27.73 -0.44
C ASP A 232 -3.65 -28.94 -1.38
N SER A 233 -4.78 -29.67 -1.32
CA SER A 233 -5.04 -30.79 -2.23
C SER A 233 -5.04 -30.36 -3.71
N ARG A 234 -5.61 -29.19 -4.04
CA ARG A 234 -5.63 -28.67 -5.42
C ARG A 234 -4.23 -28.29 -5.89
N ILE A 235 -3.42 -27.63 -5.04
CA ILE A 235 -2.02 -27.30 -5.36
C ILE A 235 -1.21 -28.56 -5.57
N HIS A 236 -1.36 -29.58 -4.70
CA HIS A 236 -0.66 -30.85 -4.83
C HIS A 236 -1.04 -31.58 -6.12
N LYS A 237 -2.33 -31.62 -6.48
CA LYS A 237 -2.80 -32.15 -7.75
C LYS A 237 -2.22 -31.38 -8.93
N LEU A 238 -2.20 -30.05 -8.91
CA LEU A 238 -1.62 -29.26 -9.99
C LEU A 238 -0.13 -29.56 -10.15
N TYR A 239 0.61 -29.60 -9.04
CA TYR A 239 2.05 -29.92 -9.03
C TYR A 239 2.34 -31.30 -9.62
N SER A 240 1.52 -32.32 -9.31
CA SER A 240 1.70 -33.66 -9.87
C SER A 240 1.51 -33.70 -11.39
N HIS A 241 0.70 -32.80 -11.96
CA HIS A 241 0.46 -32.68 -13.40
C HIS A 241 1.52 -31.87 -14.15
N LEU A 242 2.36 -31.09 -13.47
CA LEU A 242 3.41 -30.29 -14.11
C LEU A 242 4.44 -31.19 -14.83
N PRO A 243 4.96 -30.81 -16.00
CA PRO A 243 6.14 -31.43 -16.60
C PRO A 243 7.39 -31.31 -15.70
N VAL A 244 8.36 -32.19 -15.91
CA VAL A 244 9.70 -32.05 -15.30
C VAL A 244 10.35 -30.74 -15.74
N ASN A 245 11.14 -30.12 -14.88
CA ASN A 245 11.77 -28.81 -15.06
C ASN A 245 10.78 -27.63 -15.13
N SER A 246 9.55 -27.81 -14.64
CA SER A 246 8.58 -26.71 -14.52
C SER A 246 8.81 -25.92 -13.23
N MET A 247 8.71 -24.60 -13.31
CA MET A 247 8.68 -23.72 -12.12
C MET A 247 7.24 -23.49 -11.68
N LEU A 248 6.95 -23.75 -10.41
CA LEU A 248 5.69 -23.39 -9.76
C LEU A 248 5.92 -22.21 -8.83
N ILE A 249 5.13 -21.15 -9.01
CA ILE A 249 5.12 -19.98 -8.13
C ILE A 249 3.73 -19.89 -7.50
N VAL A 250 3.67 -19.89 -6.17
CA VAL A 250 2.43 -19.75 -5.41
C VAL A 250 2.46 -18.45 -4.62
N PHE A 251 1.51 -17.56 -4.91
CA PHE A 251 1.30 -16.32 -4.15
C PHE A 251 0.04 -16.46 -3.30
N THR A 252 0.15 -16.18 -2.00
CA THR A 252 -1.03 -16.19 -1.10
C THR A 252 -1.91 -14.97 -1.28
N GLY A 253 -1.44 -13.94 -2.00
CA GLY A 253 -2.09 -12.64 -2.06
C GLY A 253 -1.91 -11.85 -0.76
N GLN A 254 -2.66 -10.76 -0.67
CA GLN A 254 -2.81 -9.94 0.53
C GLN A 254 -3.82 -10.60 1.48
N GLY A 255 -3.73 -10.31 2.78
CA GLY A 255 -4.61 -10.87 3.82
C GLY A 255 -6.10 -10.51 3.67
N ASP A 256 -6.79 -10.30 4.79
CA ASP A 256 -8.23 -10.00 4.80
C ASP A 256 -8.54 -8.58 4.29
N THR A 257 -8.42 -8.41 2.97
CA THR A 257 -8.65 -7.13 2.27
C THR A 257 -10.12 -6.75 2.23
N ALA A 258 -11.04 -7.73 2.34
CA ALA A 258 -12.47 -7.50 2.41
C ALA A 258 -12.84 -6.69 3.67
N THR A 259 -12.32 -7.10 4.83
CA THR A 259 -12.54 -6.40 6.10
C THR A 259 -11.99 -4.97 6.05
N ILE A 260 -10.80 -4.78 5.48
CA ILE A 260 -10.19 -3.45 5.29
C ILE A 260 -11.07 -2.56 4.40
N HIS A 261 -11.59 -3.09 3.30
CA HIS A 261 -12.45 -2.33 2.40
C HIS A 261 -13.75 -1.90 3.08
N ARG A 262 -14.38 -2.82 3.83
CA ARG A 262 -15.60 -2.50 4.60
C ARG A 262 -15.36 -1.48 5.71
N LEU A 263 -14.26 -1.60 6.47
CA LEU A 263 -13.91 -0.60 7.49
C LEU A 263 -13.67 0.79 6.89
N ARG A 264 -12.99 0.88 5.74
CA ARG A 264 -12.80 2.15 5.03
C ARG A 264 -14.12 2.74 4.57
N LYS A 265 -15.05 1.91 4.08
CA LYS A 265 -16.40 2.33 3.70
C LYS A 265 -17.16 2.89 4.91
N MET A 266 -17.17 2.19 6.04
CA MET A 266 -17.81 2.65 7.29
C MET A 266 -17.24 3.98 7.81
N LEU A 267 -15.93 4.17 7.74
CA LEU A 267 -15.27 5.43 8.13
C LEU A 267 -15.59 6.60 7.20
N THR A 268 -15.92 6.33 5.94
CA THR A 268 -16.27 7.35 4.94
C THR A 268 -17.75 7.73 5.01
N GLU A 269 -18.63 6.78 5.31
CA GLU A 269 -20.09 6.95 5.26
C GLU A 269 -20.71 7.52 6.55
N GLU A 270 -19.91 7.86 7.59
CA GLU A 270 -20.38 8.31 8.92
C GLU A 270 -21.56 7.47 9.44
N SER A 271 -21.54 6.16 9.16
CA SER A 271 -22.61 5.26 9.60
C SER A 271 -22.71 5.33 11.11
N LYS A 272 -23.93 5.52 11.64
CA LYS A 272 -24.30 5.47 13.06
C LYS A 272 -23.87 4.13 13.66
N THR A 273 -22.59 4.01 13.96
CA THR A 273 -22.00 2.83 14.57
C THR A 273 -21.78 3.19 16.03
N GLU A 274 -22.19 2.30 16.94
CA GLU A 274 -21.96 2.46 18.39
C GLU A 274 -20.46 2.46 18.75
N ILE A 275 -19.60 2.17 17.78
CA ILE A 275 -18.16 1.99 17.94
C ILE A 275 -17.44 3.32 17.72
N CYS A 276 -16.62 3.71 18.71
CA CYS A 276 -15.78 4.89 18.65
C CYS A 276 -14.85 4.89 17.42
N ARG A 277 -14.87 5.98 16.64
CA ARG A 277 -14.07 6.19 15.42
C ARG A 277 -12.58 5.95 15.62
N GLU A 278 -12.02 6.35 16.75
CA GLU A 278 -10.60 6.15 17.07
C GLU A 278 -10.24 4.65 17.18
N LYS A 279 -11.15 3.83 17.73
CA LYS A 279 -10.95 2.39 17.83
C LYS A 279 -10.99 1.72 16.46
N LEU A 280 -11.88 2.18 15.57
CA LEU A 280 -11.95 1.71 14.19
C LEU A 280 -10.69 2.02 13.39
N ILE A 281 -10.11 3.22 13.58
CA ILE A 281 -8.86 3.61 12.92
C ILE A 281 -7.71 2.70 13.39
N LYS A 282 -7.59 2.44 14.70
CA LYS A 282 -6.56 1.53 15.23
C LYS A 282 -6.69 0.11 14.69
N VAL A 283 -7.90 -0.43 14.60
CA VAL A 283 -8.15 -1.75 14.00
C VAL A 283 -7.75 -1.75 12.52
N LEU A 284 -8.12 -0.70 11.79
CA LEU A 284 -7.79 -0.58 10.36
C LEU A 284 -6.28 -0.54 10.12
N GLU A 285 -5.53 0.22 10.94
CA GLU A 285 -4.07 0.30 10.85
C GLU A 285 -3.41 -1.07 11.05
N GLU A 286 -3.83 -1.81 12.07
CA GLU A 286 -3.30 -3.15 12.36
C GLU A 286 -3.63 -4.15 11.24
N LEU A 287 -4.88 -4.20 10.79
CA LEU A 287 -5.28 -5.10 9.70
C LEU A 287 -4.58 -4.73 8.39
N GLN A 288 -4.37 -3.45 8.12
CA GLN A 288 -3.64 -3.00 6.95
C GLN A 288 -2.18 -3.45 7.01
N ALA A 289 -1.50 -3.29 8.14
CA ALA A 289 -0.13 -3.77 8.32
C ALA A 289 -0.01 -5.28 8.09
N GLN A 290 -1.01 -6.06 8.52
CA GLN A 290 -1.05 -7.51 8.29
C GLN A 290 -1.34 -7.86 6.82
N ALA A 291 -2.25 -7.14 6.17
CA ALA A 291 -2.61 -7.38 4.76
C ALA A 291 -1.55 -6.91 3.76
N GLU A 292 -0.61 -6.07 4.16
CA GLU A 292 0.53 -5.66 3.34
C GLU A 292 1.55 -6.79 3.11
N VAL A 293 1.50 -7.86 3.90
CA VAL A 293 2.39 -9.02 3.76
C VAL A 293 1.71 -10.13 2.96
N GLY A 294 2.29 -10.45 1.79
CA GLY A 294 1.96 -11.65 1.02
C GLY A 294 3.14 -12.61 1.00
N LEU A 295 2.87 -13.91 1.01
CA LEU A 295 3.89 -14.95 0.87
C LEU A 295 4.01 -15.37 -0.59
N CYS A 296 5.25 -15.58 -1.02
CA CYS A 296 5.61 -16.12 -2.32
C CYS A 296 6.42 -17.39 -2.11
N PHE A 297 5.92 -18.51 -2.61
CA PHE A 297 6.62 -19.78 -2.62
C PHE A 297 7.02 -20.09 -4.06
N VAL A 298 8.29 -20.49 -4.25
CA VAL A 298 8.82 -20.87 -5.56
C VAL A 298 9.43 -22.25 -5.45
N GLY A 299 9.04 -23.15 -6.34
CA GLY A 299 9.59 -24.49 -6.43
C GLY A 299 9.83 -24.89 -7.88
N ILE A 300 10.86 -25.70 -8.13
CA ILE A 300 11.10 -26.33 -9.43
C ILE A 300 10.76 -27.80 -9.28
N LYS A 301 9.96 -28.32 -10.22
CA LYS A 301 9.68 -29.74 -10.30
C LYS A 301 10.87 -30.45 -10.95
N HIS A 302 11.53 -31.30 -10.18
CA HIS A 302 12.58 -32.20 -10.64
C HIS A 302 11.99 -33.49 -11.23
#